data_AF-A0A356KW73-F1
#
_entry.id   AF-A0A356KW73-F1
#
_cell.length_a   1.000
_cell.length_b   1.000
_cell.length_c   1.000
_cell.angle_alpha   90.00
_cell.angle_beta   90.00
_cell.angle_gamma   90.00
#
_symmetry.space_group_name_H-M   'P 1'
#
loop_
_entity.id
_entity.type
_entity.pdbx_description
1 polymer ?
#
loop_
_entity_poly.entity_id
_entity_poly.type
_entity_poly.pdbx_seq_one_letter_code
_entity_poly.pdbx_strand_id
1 'polypeptide(L)'
;MSVTLLLCLGIFLMNRPSGKIVVNEDNEFQKAMDLKEEGMQAFREFNKYKKDGPPAKEIEAHDLAVKKLQAAMDQINSVLDKYRDKEGMLPPKYEGYESEMGQIAQVLVDLEKSGRIK
;
A
#
# COMPACT_ATOMS: atom_id res chain seq x y z
N MET A 1 43.13 22.68 35.27
CA MET A 1 43.61 21.29 35.38
C MET A 1 42.48 20.50 36.03
N SER A 2 41.73 19.67 35.28
CA SER A 2 41.86 18.19 35.28
C SER A 2 42.12 17.66 36.69
N VAL A 3 41.23 16.90 37.34
CA VAL A 3 40.79 15.51 37.07
C VAL A 3 39.48 15.34 37.86
N THR A 4 38.40 14.70 37.41
CA THR A 4 38.15 13.25 37.62
C THR A 4 36.92 12.82 36.80
N LEU A 5 37.20 12.18 35.66
CA LEU A 5 36.35 11.16 35.07
C LEU A 5 36.28 9.97 36.04
N LEU A 6 35.11 9.35 36.17
CA LEU A 6 34.80 7.94 36.53
C LEU A 6 33.65 7.85 37.54
N LEU A 7 32.44 7.82 36.99
CA LEU A 7 31.35 6.97 37.48
C LEU A 7 30.66 6.46 36.20
N CYS A 8 31.28 5.49 35.53
CA CYS A 8 30.90 4.07 35.67
C CYS A 8 29.37 3.94 35.58
N LEU A 9 28.82 3.89 34.37
CA LEU A 9 28.57 2.61 33.68
C LEU A 9 28.02 1.56 34.65
N GLY A 10 26.71 1.58 34.89
CA GLY A 10 26.07 0.58 35.73
C GLY A 10 24.57 0.35 35.51
N ILE A 11 23.91 1.07 34.60
CA ILE A 11 22.44 0.94 34.42
C ILE A 11 22.03 0.99 32.93
N PHE A 12 22.85 0.43 32.03
CA PHE A 12 22.48 0.39 30.60
C PHE A 12 22.66 -0.98 29.93
N LEU A 13 22.67 -2.06 30.72
CA LEU A 13 22.78 -3.44 30.19
C LEU A 13 21.58 -4.32 30.55
N MET A 14 20.40 -3.75 30.79
CA MET A 14 19.15 -4.51 30.94
C MET A 14 17.98 -3.82 30.24
N ASN A 15 18.18 -3.45 28.97
CA ASN A 15 17.06 -3.42 28.03
C ASN A 15 17.61 -3.46 26.61
N ARG A 16 18.17 -4.59 26.22
CA ARG A 16 18.13 -4.96 24.80
C ARG A 16 16.70 -5.45 24.57
N PRO A 17 15.78 -4.68 23.96
CA PRO A 17 14.74 -5.34 23.21
C PRO A 17 15.49 -6.17 22.18
N SER A 18 15.43 -7.50 22.32
CA SER A 18 15.69 -8.41 21.22
C SER A 18 14.85 -7.88 20.07
N GLY A 19 15.49 -7.18 19.15
CA GLY A 19 14.93 -6.74 17.89
C GLY A 19 14.63 -7.97 17.08
N LYS A 20 13.59 -8.71 17.48
CA LYS A 20 12.76 -9.42 16.53
C LYS A 20 12.37 -8.32 15.56
N ILE A 21 12.85 -8.46 14.33
CA ILE A 21 12.33 -7.70 13.21
C ILE A 21 10.85 -8.07 13.19
N VAL A 22 10.04 -7.27 13.88
CA VAL A 22 8.59 -7.28 13.71
C VAL A 22 8.46 -6.75 12.30
N VAL A 23 8.34 -7.67 11.34
CA VAL A 23 7.75 -7.34 10.06
C VAL A 23 6.42 -6.70 10.44
N ASN A 24 6.35 -5.37 10.36
CA ASN A 24 5.14 -4.63 10.70
C ASN A 24 4.13 -4.97 9.60
N GLU A 25 3.42 -6.08 9.76
CA GLU A 25 2.38 -6.57 8.85
C GLU A 25 1.39 -5.42 8.56
N ASP A 26 1.04 -4.68 9.62
CA ASP A 26 0.18 -3.49 9.59
C ASP A 26 0.72 -2.39 8.67
N ASN A 27 2.04 -2.23 8.55
CA ASN A 27 2.66 -1.18 7.74
C ASN A 27 2.65 -1.52 6.24
N GLU A 28 2.82 -2.79 5.87
CA GLU A 28 2.74 -3.19 4.45
C GLU A 28 1.30 -3.12 3.93
N PHE A 29 0.30 -3.49 4.74
CA PHE A 29 -1.10 -3.32 4.38
C PHE A 29 -1.51 -1.84 4.38
N GLN A 30 -1.08 -1.06 5.36
CA GLN A 30 -1.35 0.38 5.38
C GLN A 30 -0.82 1.05 4.11
N LYS A 31 0.42 0.73 3.71
CA LYS A 31 0.99 1.22 2.45
C LYS A 31 0.15 0.83 1.24
N ALA A 32 -0.40 -0.37 1.21
CA ALA A 32 -1.28 -0.81 0.12
C ALA A 32 -2.61 -0.03 0.12
N MET A 33 -3.17 0.26 1.30
CA MET A 33 -4.38 1.08 1.45
C MET A 33 -4.13 2.54 1.07
N ASP A 34 -2.97 3.11 1.40
CA ASP A 34 -2.59 4.46 0.98
C ASP A 34 -2.48 4.54 -0.55
N LEU A 35 -1.85 3.54 -1.19
CA LEU A 35 -1.79 3.45 -2.65
C LEU A 35 -3.17 3.30 -3.29
N LYS A 36 -4.06 2.52 -2.67
CA LYS A 36 -5.46 2.40 -3.09
C LYS A 36 -6.13 3.77 -3.02
N GLU A 37 -6.03 4.47 -1.90
CA GLU A 37 -6.68 5.78 -1.71
C GLU A 37 -6.17 6.82 -2.73
N GLU A 38 -4.86 6.88 -2.94
CA GLU A 38 -4.25 7.72 -3.99
C GLU A 38 -4.78 7.38 -5.38
N GLY A 39 -4.86 6.08 -5.71
CA GLY A 39 -5.40 5.61 -6.98
C GLY A 39 -6.89 5.94 -7.16
N MET A 40 -7.68 5.81 -6.10
CA MET A 40 -9.10 6.17 -6.10
C MET A 40 -9.31 7.69 -6.23
N GLN A 41 -8.43 8.50 -5.63
CA GLN A 41 -8.44 9.95 -5.83
C GLN A 41 -8.13 10.31 -7.28
N ALA A 42 -7.09 9.73 -7.86
CA ALA A 42 -6.75 9.92 -9.27
C ALA A 42 -7.92 9.48 -10.19
N PHE A 43 -8.62 8.40 -9.86
CA PHE A 43 -9.83 7.99 -10.59
C PHE A 43 -10.98 9.01 -10.49
N ARG A 44 -11.19 9.64 -9.33
CA ARG A 44 -12.17 10.73 -9.18
C ARG A 44 -11.79 11.95 -10.03
N GLU A 45 -10.50 12.29 -10.05
CA GLU A 45 -9.97 13.38 -10.87
C GLU A 45 -10.08 13.07 -12.36
N PHE A 46 -9.78 11.85 -12.78
CA PHE A 46 -10.02 11.34 -14.13
C PHE A 46 -11.48 11.55 -14.55
N ASN A 47 -12.44 11.10 -13.73
CA ASN A 47 -13.86 11.27 -14.04
C ASN A 47 -14.29 12.73 -14.10
N LYS A 48 -13.64 13.63 -13.34
CA LYS A 48 -13.85 15.07 -13.42
C LYS A 48 -13.30 15.64 -14.72
N TYR A 49 -12.08 15.27 -15.10
CA TYR A 49 -11.45 15.75 -16.33
C TYR A 49 -12.10 15.19 -17.60
N LYS A 50 -12.59 13.96 -17.57
CA LYS A 50 -13.35 13.33 -18.67
C LYS A 50 -14.64 14.08 -19.00
N LYS A 51 -15.26 14.76 -18.02
CA LYS A 51 -16.48 15.54 -18.22
C LYS A 51 -16.19 16.91 -18.84
N ASP A 52 -15.32 17.68 -18.20
CA ASP A 52 -15.15 19.12 -18.49
C ASP A 52 -13.68 19.59 -18.46
N GLY A 53 -12.71 18.68 -18.47
CA GLY A 53 -11.30 18.97 -18.31
C GLY A 53 -10.49 19.03 -19.61
N PRO A 54 -9.25 19.56 -19.56
CA PRO A 54 -8.30 19.42 -20.66
C PRO A 54 -7.95 17.94 -20.89
N PRO A 55 -7.90 17.45 -22.15
CA PRO A 55 -7.57 16.05 -22.45
C PRO A 55 -6.24 15.58 -21.85
N ALA A 56 -5.23 16.45 -21.76
CA ALA A 56 -3.94 16.11 -21.15
C ALA A 56 -4.09 15.72 -19.67
N LYS A 57 -4.93 16.43 -18.91
CA LYS A 57 -5.17 16.13 -17.48
C LYS A 57 -6.01 14.88 -17.29
N GLU A 58 -6.91 14.57 -18.22
CA GLU A 58 -7.63 13.29 -18.23
C GLU A 58 -6.64 12.13 -18.35
N ILE A 59 -5.71 12.18 -19.31
CA ILE A 59 -4.71 11.13 -19.54
C ILE A 59 -3.77 11.01 -18.33
N GLU A 60 -3.26 12.13 -17.81
CA GLU A 60 -2.39 12.12 -16.62
C GLU A 60 -3.09 11.49 -15.39
N ALA A 61 -4.35 11.84 -15.14
CA ALA A 61 -5.12 11.29 -14.03
C ALA A 61 -5.47 9.81 -14.26
N HIS A 62 -5.75 9.41 -15.50
CA HIS A 62 -5.96 8.02 -15.88
C HIS A 62 -4.73 7.17 -15.57
N ASP A 63 -3.56 7.57 -16.09
CA ASP A 63 -2.32 6.81 -15.94
C ASP A 63 -1.87 6.73 -14.47
N LEU A 64 -2.06 7.82 -13.73
CA LEU A 64 -1.81 7.83 -12.29
C LEU A 64 -2.74 6.87 -11.54
N ALA A 65 -4.04 6.86 -11.86
CA ALA A 65 -5.01 5.96 -11.26
C ALA A 65 -4.63 4.49 -11.52
N VAL A 66 -4.36 4.14 -12.77
CA VAL A 66 -3.95 2.77 -13.15
C VAL A 66 -2.68 2.36 -12.40
N LYS A 67 -1.63 3.20 -12.43
CA LYS A 67 -0.36 2.92 -11.77
C LYS A 67 -0.51 2.69 -10.27
N LYS A 68 -1.27 3.54 -9.58
CA LYS A 68 -1.45 3.47 -8.12
C LYS A 68 -2.31 2.28 -7.70
N LEU A 69 -3.39 2.01 -8.44
CA LEU A 69 -4.27 0.88 -8.19
C LEU A 69 -3.59 -0.47 -8.49
N GLN A 70 -2.80 -0.56 -9.55
CA GLN A 70 -1.97 -1.75 -9.81
C GLN A 70 -0.93 -1.96 -8.70
N ALA A 71 -0.23 -0.91 -8.30
CA ALA A 71 0.73 -1.00 -7.19
C ALA A 71 0.07 -1.41 -5.86
N ALA A 72 -1.15 -0.94 -5.59
CA ALA A 72 -1.93 -1.37 -4.43
C ALA A 72 -2.27 -2.87 -4.51
N MET A 73 -2.76 -3.34 -5.66
CA MET A 73 -3.06 -4.76 -5.90
C MET A 73 -1.83 -5.64 -5.72
N ASP A 74 -0.70 -5.26 -6.31
CA ASP A 74 0.57 -5.99 -6.22
C ASP A 74 1.08 -6.03 -4.77
N GLN A 75 0.96 -4.93 -4.04
CA GLN A 75 1.33 -4.87 -2.63
C GLN A 75 0.42 -5.77 -1.78
N ILE A 76 -0.91 -5.75 -1.98
CA ILE A 76 -1.84 -6.63 -1.25
C ILE A 76 -1.50 -8.10 -1.55
N ASN A 77 -1.34 -8.48 -2.82
CA ASN A 77 -0.99 -9.85 -3.20
C ASN A 77 0.34 -10.29 -2.60
N SER A 78 1.38 -9.45 -2.68
CA SER A 78 2.70 -9.73 -2.10
C SER A 78 2.66 -9.96 -0.60
N VAL A 79 1.81 -9.22 0.12
CA VAL A 79 1.64 -9.42 1.56
C VAL A 79 0.85 -10.70 1.84
N LEU A 80 -0.27 -10.92 1.15
CA LEU A 80 -1.13 -12.09 1.34
C LEU A 80 -0.43 -13.41 0.99
N ASP A 81 0.38 -13.44 -0.07
CA ASP A 81 1.11 -14.63 -0.49
C ASP A 81 2.09 -15.16 0.57
N LYS A 82 2.59 -14.29 1.46
CA LYS A 82 3.43 -14.69 2.61
C LYS A 82 2.66 -15.52 3.64
N TYR A 83 1.33 -15.40 3.66
CA TYR A 83 0.45 -16.01 4.66
C TYR A 83 -0.46 -17.08 4.09
N ARG A 84 -0.44 -17.32 2.77
CA ARG A 84 -1.13 -18.45 2.17
C ARG A 84 -0.54 -19.75 2.68
N ASP A 85 -1.40 -20.70 3.05
CA ASP A 85 -0.97 -22.04 3.38
C ASP A 85 -0.62 -22.85 2.11
N LYS A 86 -0.30 -24.14 2.30
CA LYS A 86 0.07 -25.04 1.20
C LYS A 86 -1.08 -25.33 0.23
N GLU A 87 -2.32 -25.04 0.63
CA GLU A 87 -3.53 -25.18 -0.17
C GLU A 87 -3.94 -23.84 -0.81
N GLY A 88 -3.19 -22.76 -0.55
CA GLY A 88 -3.44 -21.41 -1.06
C GLY A 88 -4.46 -20.62 -0.24
N MET A 89 -4.92 -21.15 0.90
CA MET A 89 -5.91 -20.51 1.75
C MET A 89 -5.27 -19.47 2.67
N LEU A 90 -5.98 -18.37 2.89
CA LEU A 90 -5.57 -17.31 3.80
C LEU A 90 -6.17 -17.55 5.20
N PRO A 91 -5.41 -17.25 6.27
CA PRO A 91 -5.95 -17.21 7.63
C PRO A 91 -7.14 -16.25 7.73
N PRO A 92 -8.15 -16.54 8.59
CA PRO A 92 -9.34 -15.69 8.75
C PRO A 92 -9.04 -14.21 9.10
N LYS A 93 -7.88 -13.92 9.71
CA LYS A 93 -7.45 -12.55 10.01
C LYS A 93 -7.18 -11.69 8.76
N TYR A 94 -7.07 -12.30 7.59
CA TYR A 94 -6.92 -11.61 6.30
C TYR A 94 -8.19 -11.67 5.44
N GLU A 95 -9.31 -12.14 6.00
CA GLU A 95 -10.62 -11.93 5.38
C GLU A 95 -10.91 -10.44 5.24
N GLY A 96 -11.51 -10.04 4.11
CA GLY A 96 -11.81 -8.64 3.80
C GLY A 96 -10.87 -8.01 2.76
N TYR A 97 -9.60 -8.44 2.68
CA TYR A 97 -8.70 -7.96 1.61
C TYR A 97 -9.16 -8.39 0.21
N GLU A 98 -9.93 -9.48 0.10
CA GLU A 98 -10.59 -9.87 -1.14
C GLU A 98 -11.59 -8.83 -1.64
N SER A 99 -12.34 -8.19 -0.72
CA SER A 99 -13.25 -7.10 -1.06
C SER A 99 -12.48 -5.87 -1.56
N GLU A 100 -11.36 -5.56 -0.89
CA GLU A 100 -10.48 -4.47 -1.29
C GLU A 100 -9.88 -4.67 -2.69
N MET A 101 -9.35 -5.87 -2.95
CA MET A 101 -8.87 -6.26 -4.27
C MET A 101 -10.00 -6.24 -5.31
N GLY A 102 -11.20 -6.70 -4.96
CA GLY A 102 -12.37 -6.64 -5.84
C GLY A 102 -12.74 -5.21 -6.25
N GLN A 103 -12.71 -4.26 -5.32
CA GLN A 103 -12.94 -2.84 -5.61
C GLN A 103 -11.86 -2.27 -6.55
N ILE A 104 -10.58 -2.55 -6.26
CA ILE A 104 -9.46 -2.12 -7.10
C ILE A 104 -9.61 -2.69 -8.53
N ALA A 105 -9.91 -3.97 -8.64
CA ALA A 105 -10.10 -4.65 -9.93
C ALA A 105 -11.25 -4.03 -10.74
N GLN A 106 -12.39 -3.75 -10.10
CA GLN A 106 -13.53 -3.13 -10.77
C GLN A 106 -13.16 -1.75 -11.34
N VAL A 107 -12.43 -0.93 -10.58
CA VAL A 107 -12.02 0.41 -11.03
C VAL A 107 -10.98 0.32 -12.14
N LEU A 108 -10.04 -0.62 -12.08
CA LEU A 108 -9.10 -0.88 -13.17
C LEU A 108 -9.81 -1.28 -14.47
N VAL A 109 -10.85 -2.12 -14.38
CA VAL A 109 -11.69 -2.50 -15.53
C VAL A 109 -12.45 -1.29 -16.07
N ASP A 110 -12.98 -0.43 -15.19
CA ASP A 110 -13.70 0.79 -15.60
C ASP A 110 -12.75 1.80 -16.27
N LEU A 111 -11.50 1.89 -15.80
CA LEU A 111 -10.42 2.67 -16.43
C LEU A 111 -10.08 2.11 -17.80
N GLU A 112 -9.88 0.79 -17.94
CA GLU A 112 -9.59 0.14 -19.23
C GLU A 112 -10.71 0.35 -20.27
N LYS A 113 -11.98 0.26 -19.85
CA LYS A 113 -13.13 0.54 -20.72
C LYS A 113 -13.27 2.02 -21.08
N SER A 114 -12.78 2.90 -20.21
CA SER A 114 -12.89 4.36 -20.38
C SER A 114 -11.75 4.96 -21.18
N GLY A 115 -10.54 4.41 -21.00
CA GLY A 115 -9.39 4.64 -21.86
C GLY A 115 -9.74 4.04 -23.20
N ARG A 116 -10.07 4.89 -24.16
CA ARG A 116 -10.17 4.48 -25.57
C ARG A 116 -8.82 3.90 -25.99
N ILE A 117 -8.60 2.61 -25.79
CA ILE A 117 -7.61 1.86 -26.55
C ILE A 117 -8.16 1.86 -27.98
N LYS A 118 -7.68 2.83 -28.76
CA LYS A 118 -7.86 2.92 -30.20
C LYS A 118 -6.49 2.87 -30.84
#